data_AF-A0A828SMA2-F1
#
_entry.id   AF-A0A828SMA2-F1
#
_cell.length_a   1.000
_cell.length_b   1.000
_cell.length_c   1.000
_cell.angle_alpha   90.00
_cell.angle_beta   90.00
_cell.angle_gamma   90.00
#
_symmetry.space_group_name_H-M   'P 1'
#
loop_
_entity.id
_entity.type
_entity.pdbx_description
1 polymer ?
#
loop_
_entity_poly.entity_id
_entity_poly.type
_entity_poly.pdbx_seq_one_letter_code
_entity_poly.pdbx_strand_id
1 'polypeptide(L)'
;MLKKNVLLILGAGGHGKSVAEAALLSGKWKKIMFADDSWPQRTDIAGFPIVTNINNIPDIISDISAAIPAVGNNPLRQKWFQLLESLSIPIATVVHPSAIISPNVEIGNGVAIMAGCIVGLDVKVEDGAIINMASSIDHDTHIGEFAHLSVGVKVVGDKKIDSLSFLPAGSVITHLM
;
A
#
# COMPACT_ATOMS: atom_id res chain seq x y z
N MET A 1 14.54 22.57 -10.20
CA MET A 1 14.01 21.52 -11.10
C MET A 1 12.67 21.06 -10.53
N LEU A 2 11.59 21.12 -11.32
CA LEU A 2 10.29 20.62 -10.89
C LEU A 2 10.43 19.12 -10.64
N LYS A 3 10.18 18.65 -9.41
CA LYS A 3 10.22 17.21 -9.09
C LYS A 3 9.27 16.49 -10.05
N LYS A 4 9.82 15.52 -10.79
CA LYS A 4 9.04 14.59 -11.62
C LYS A 4 8.26 13.73 -10.63
N ASN A 5 7.01 14.09 -10.27
CA ASN A 5 6.17 13.31 -9.34
C ASN A 5 5.87 11.91 -9.92
N VAL A 6 6.84 11.02 -9.83
CA VAL A 6 6.85 9.68 -10.40
C VAL A 6 6.80 8.68 -9.25
N LEU A 7 5.80 7.82 -9.26
CA LEU A 7 5.67 6.71 -8.30
C LEU A 7 6.16 5.42 -8.96
N LEU A 8 7.07 4.72 -8.27
CA LEU A 8 7.44 3.35 -8.61
C LEU A 8 6.63 2.36 -7.75
N ILE A 9 5.96 1.41 -8.40
CA ILE A 9 5.21 0.35 -7.71
C ILE A 9 6.00 -0.96 -7.87
N LEU A 10 6.36 -1.58 -6.75
CA LEU A 10 7.04 -2.87 -6.74
C LEU A 10 5.97 -3.98 -6.77
N GLY A 11 5.96 -4.77 -7.85
CA GLY A 11 5.02 -5.85 -8.09
C GLY A 11 3.92 -5.49 -9.11
N ALA A 12 3.99 -6.07 -10.30
CA ALA A 12 3.05 -5.91 -11.41
C ALA A 12 1.89 -6.95 -11.38
N GLY A 13 1.50 -7.36 -10.17
CA GLY A 13 0.41 -8.31 -9.92
C GLY A 13 -0.98 -7.65 -9.84
N GLY A 14 -1.97 -8.43 -9.39
CA GLY A 14 -3.34 -7.93 -9.20
C GLY A 14 -3.43 -6.75 -8.23
N HIS A 15 -2.78 -6.86 -7.06
CA HIS A 15 -2.77 -5.79 -6.06
C HIS A 15 -2.03 -4.54 -6.56
N GLY A 16 -0.87 -4.72 -7.21
CA GLY A 16 -0.11 -3.62 -7.83
C GLY A 16 -0.94 -2.78 -8.80
N LYS A 17 -1.76 -3.41 -9.65
CA LYS A 17 -2.70 -2.68 -10.51
C LYS A 17 -3.69 -1.83 -9.74
N SER A 18 -4.28 -2.37 -8.67
CA SER A 18 -5.22 -1.61 -7.83
C SER A 18 -4.54 -0.43 -7.14
N VAL A 19 -3.31 -0.59 -6.66
CA VAL A 19 -2.51 0.50 -6.09
C VAL A 19 -2.18 1.56 -7.15
N ALA A 20 -1.86 1.16 -8.38
CA ALA A 20 -1.63 2.10 -9.49
C ALA A 20 -2.88 2.92 -9.81
N GLU A 21 -4.05 2.28 -9.88
CA GLU A 21 -5.32 2.98 -10.10
C GLU A 21 -5.62 3.96 -8.96
N ALA A 22 -5.48 3.54 -7.70
CA ALA A 22 -5.68 4.43 -6.54
C ALA A 22 -4.71 5.63 -6.55
N ALA A 23 -3.43 5.38 -6.87
CA ALA A 23 -2.43 6.42 -7.00
C ALA A 23 -2.76 7.39 -8.15
N LEU A 24 -3.22 6.90 -9.30
CA LEU A 24 -3.64 7.73 -10.44
C LEU A 24 -4.84 8.60 -10.07
N LEU A 25 -5.88 8.00 -9.50
CA LEU A 25 -7.11 8.69 -9.11
C LEU A 25 -6.90 9.73 -8.01
N SER A 26 -5.87 9.55 -7.18
CA SER A 26 -5.50 10.56 -6.17
C SER A 26 -5.06 11.90 -6.77
N GLY A 27 -4.66 11.93 -8.05
CA GLY A 27 -4.16 13.14 -8.73
C GLY A 27 -2.78 13.62 -8.25
N LYS A 28 -2.14 12.94 -7.30
CA LYS A 28 -0.85 13.34 -6.72
C LYS A 28 0.35 13.04 -7.65
N TRP A 29 0.24 12.01 -8.47
CA TRP A 29 1.33 11.47 -9.28
C TRP A 29 1.15 11.81 -10.75
N LYS A 30 2.21 12.36 -11.37
CA LYS A 30 2.23 12.67 -12.81
C LYS A 30 2.51 11.43 -13.65
N LYS A 31 3.22 10.46 -13.09
CA LYS A 31 3.57 9.21 -13.76
C LYS A 31 3.62 8.08 -12.75
N ILE A 32 3.20 6.90 -13.19
CA ILE A 32 3.28 5.65 -12.45
C ILE A 32 4.07 4.67 -13.31
N MET A 33 4.98 3.92 -12.68
CA MET A 33 5.78 2.88 -13.32
C MET A 33 5.89 1.69 -12.38
N PHE A 34 6.25 0.52 -12.91
CA PHE A 34 6.41 -0.70 -12.15
C PHE A 34 7.86 -1.21 -12.16
N ALA A 35 8.26 -1.82 -11.04
CA ALA A 35 9.38 -2.74 -10.94
C ALA A 35 8.83 -4.15 -10.68
N ASP A 36 9.19 -5.12 -11.52
CA ASP A 36 8.70 -6.50 -11.41
C ASP A 36 9.66 -7.49 -12.08
N ASP A 37 9.84 -8.67 -11.50
CA ASP A 37 10.79 -9.67 -12.00
C ASP A 37 10.36 -10.34 -13.32
N SER A 38 9.15 -10.06 -13.82
CA SER A 38 8.76 -10.41 -15.19
C SER A 38 9.43 -9.54 -16.27
N TRP A 39 10.10 -8.46 -15.88
CA TRP A 39 10.92 -7.64 -16.79
C TRP A 39 12.27 -8.32 -17.10
N PRO A 40 12.75 -8.31 -18.36
CA PRO A 40 12.24 -7.57 -19.51
C PRO A 40 11.25 -8.34 -20.40
N GLN A 41 10.88 -9.58 -20.06
CA GLN A 41 9.95 -10.39 -20.87
C GLN A 41 8.55 -9.76 -20.93
N ARG A 42 8.19 -9.02 -19.90
CA ARG A 42 6.99 -8.17 -19.83
C ARG A 42 7.40 -6.73 -19.53
N THR A 43 6.86 -5.79 -20.30
CA THR A 43 7.20 -4.36 -20.21
C THR A 43 5.99 -3.45 -19.95
N ASP A 44 4.78 -4.00 -19.91
CA ASP A 44 3.54 -3.28 -19.63
C ASP A 44 2.60 -4.10 -18.74
N ILE A 45 1.90 -3.40 -17.85
CA ILE A 45 0.77 -3.92 -17.07
C ILE A 45 -0.33 -2.87 -17.03
N ALA A 46 -1.48 -3.18 -17.66
CA ALA A 46 -2.66 -2.32 -17.65
C ALA A 46 -2.38 -0.87 -18.13
N GLY A 47 -1.49 -0.71 -19.11
CA GLY A 47 -1.11 0.60 -19.65
C GLY A 47 -0.06 1.35 -18.83
N PHE A 48 0.49 0.73 -17.78
CA PHE A 48 1.61 1.25 -17.02
C PHE A 48 2.90 0.52 -17.39
N PRO A 49 4.02 1.24 -17.61
CA PRO A 49 5.28 0.62 -17.99
C PRO A 49 5.91 -0.14 -16.81
N ILE A 50 6.38 -1.36 -17.08
CA ILE A 50 7.32 -2.08 -16.22
C ILE A 50 8.72 -1.75 -16.73
N VAL A 51 9.51 -1.04 -15.91
CA VAL A 51 10.76 -0.41 -16.37
C VAL A 51 12.02 -1.14 -15.89
N THR A 52 11.89 -2.00 -14.89
CA THR A 52 13.00 -2.72 -14.27
C THR A 52 12.49 -3.95 -13.52
N ASN A 53 13.39 -4.85 -13.13
CA ASN A 53 13.14 -5.85 -12.08
C ASN A 53 13.51 -5.30 -10.69
N ILE A 54 13.23 -6.07 -9.63
CA ILE A 54 13.45 -5.62 -8.24
C ILE A 54 14.94 -5.38 -7.93
N ASN A 55 15.83 -6.21 -8.48
CA ASN A 55 17.28 -6.13 -8.22
C ASN A 55 17.93 -4.92 -8.91
N ASN A 56 17.33 -4.41 -9.99
CA ASN A 56 17.84 -3.29 -10.78
C ASN A 56 17.21 -1.92 -10.39
N ILE A 57 16.42 -1.85 -9.32
CA ILE A 57 15.89 -0.58 -8.79
C ILE A 57 16.96 0.50 -8.55
N PRO A 58 18.19 0.17 -8.05
CA PRO A 58 19.24 1.17 -7.86
C PRO A 58 19.58 1.99 -9.12
N ASP A 59 19.40 1.41 -10.30
CA ASP A 59 19.75 2.02 -11.58
C ASP A 59 18.79 3.17 -11.98
N ILE A 60 17.60 3.24 -11.36
CA ILE A 60 16.54 4.19 -11.72
C ILE A 60 16.15 5.15 -10.58
N ILE A 61 16.88 5.17 -9.46
CA ILE A 61 16.55 6.00 -8.28
C ILE A 61 16.37 7.49 -8.66
N SER A 62 17.21 7.99 -9.57
CA SER A 62 17.16 9.39 -10.01
C SER A 62 15.91 9.78 -10.81
N ASP A 63 15.16 8.79 -11.31
CA ASP A 63 13.95 8.98 -12.11
C ASP A 63 12.65 8.92 -11.30
N ILE A 64 12.71 8.53 -10.03
CA ILE A 64 11.54 8.32 -9.17
C ILE A 64 11.48 9.36 -8.05
N SER A 65 10.26 9.72 -7.63
CA SER A 65 10.04 10.58 -6.45
C SER A 65 9.81 9.77 -5.19
N ALA A 66 9.16 8.62 -5.32
CA ALA A 66 8.88 7.69 -4.23
C ALA A 66 8.58 6.29 -4.81
N ALA A 67 8.53 5.30 -3.94
CA ALA A 67 8.14 3.94 -4.27
C ALA A 67 7.16 3.34 -3.25
N ILE A 68 6.41 2.31 -3.66
CA ILE A 68 5.56 1.53 -2.75
C ILE A 68 5.63 0.02 -3.07
N PRO A 69 5.87 -0.84 -2.07
CA PRO A 69 5.71 -2.28 -2.19
C PRO A 69 4.23 -2.69 -2.33
N ALA A 70 3.80 -3.13 -3.51
CA ALA A 70 2.41 -3.49 -3.79
C ALA A 70 2.22 -4.99 -4.05
N VAL A 71 2.54 -5.79 -3.03
CA VAL A 71 2.37 -7.25 -3.04
C VAL A 71 1.61 -7.72 -1.80
N GLY A 72 0.64 -8.62 -1.98
CA GLY A 72 -0.19 -9.11 -0.88
C GLY A 72 0.57 -10.00 0.12
N ASN A 73 1.68 -10.63 -0.29
CA ASN A 73 2.50 -11.44 0.60
C ASN A 73 3.22 -10.54 1.62
N ASN A 74 2.85 -10.66 2.91
CA ASN A 74 3.35 -9.78 3.97
C ASN A 74 4.89 -9.84 4.14
N PRO A 75 5.54 -11.02 4.26
CA PRO A 75 7.00 -11.08 4.37
C PRO A 75 7.74 -10.48 3.17
N LEU A 76 7.27 -10.72 1.95
CA LEU A 76 7.86 -10.15 0.74
C LEU A 76 7.68 -8.63 0.70
N ARG A 77 6.51 -8.14 1.09
CA ARG A 77 6.22 -6.70 1.18
C ARG A 77 7.16 -6.02 2.18
N GLN A 78 7.37 -6.62 3.35
CA GLN A 78 8.34 -6.15 4.34
C GLN A 78 9.77 -6.14 3.81
N LYS A 79 10.19 -7.22 3.14
CA LYS A 79 11.53 -7.28 2.51
C LYS A 79 11.73 -6.16 1.49
N TRP A 80 10.74 -5.90 0.65
CA TRP A 80 10.82 -4.82 -0.34
C TRP A 80 10.75 -3.44 0.29
N PHE A 81 10.00 -3.27 1.38
CA PHE A 81 10.01 -2.04 2.16
C PHE A 81 11.42 -1.73 2.68
N GLN A 82 12.06 -2.71 3.33
CA GLN A 82 13.43 -2.58 3.84
C GLN A 82 14.46 -2.32 2.73
N LEU A 83 14.26 -2.91 1.54
CA LEU A 83 15.07 -2.59 0.37
C LEU A 83 14.97 -1.10 0.01
N LEU A 84 13.76 -0.54 -0.05
CA LEU A 84 13.57 0.89 -0.36
C LEU A 84 14.21 1.78 0.70
N GLU A 85 14.09 1.44 1.99
CA GLU A 85 14.77 2.16 3.07
C GLU A 85 16.29 2.15 2.92
N SER A 86 16.87 0.97 2.63
CA SER A 86 18.31 0.82 2.44
C SER A 86 18.86 1.63 1.27
N LEU A 87 18.02 1.91 0.27
CA LEU A 87 18.32 2.74 -0.89
C LEU A 87 17.98 4.22 -0.67
N SER A 88 17.50 4.59 0.53
CA SER A 88 17.01 5.94 0.86
C SER A 88 15.94 6.45 -0.11
N ILE A 89 15.13 5.55 -0.66
CA ILE A 89 14.02 5.89 -1.54
C ILE A 89 12.82 6.27 -0.66
N PRO A 90 12.21 7.46 -0.84
CA PRO A 90 10.99 7.80 -0.11
C PRO A 90 9.87 6.77 -0.34
N ILE A 91 9.27 6.26 0.74
CA ILE A 91 8.21 5.25 0.64
C ILE A 91 6.85 5.95 0.68
N ALA A 92 6.08 5.82 -0.40
CA ALA A 92 4.79 6.46 -0.53
C ALA A 92 3.68 5.66 0.17
N THR A 93 2.75 6.39 0.78
CA THR A 93 1.44 5.85 1.18
C THR A 93 0.39 6.23 0.14
N VAL A 94 -0.39 5.24 -0.28
CA VAL A 94 -1.42 5.38 -1.32
C VAL A 94 -2.80 5.20 -0.68
N VAL A 95 -3.61 6.23 -0.77
CA VAL A 95 -4.99 6.25 -0.30
C VAL A 95 -5.89 6.51 -1.49
N HIS A 96 -6.82 5.59 -1.75
CA HIS A 96 -7.84 5.77 -2.77
C HIS A 96 -8.77 6.94 -2.39
N PRO A 97 -9.12 7.85 -3.33
CA PRO A 97 -9.92 9.05 -2.99
C PRO A 97 -11.35 8.77 -2.52
N SER A 98 -11.87 7.56 -2.70
CA SER A 98 -13.17 7.13 -2.15
C SER A 98 -13.09 6.53 -0.74
N ALA A 99 -11.90 6.42 -0.15
CA ALA A 99 -11.78 6.05 1.26
C ALA A 99 -12.23 7.20 2.16
N ILE A 100 -12.98 6.89 3.21
CA ILE A 100 -13.41 7.85 4.23
C ILE A 100 -12.49 7.65 5.44
N ILE A 101 -11.66 8.64 5.74
CA ILE A 101 -10.66 8.55 6.79
C ILE A 101 -10.92 9.69 7.78
N SER A 102 -11.02 9.36 9.06
CA SER A 102 -11.12 10.36 10.12
C SER A 102 -9.87 11.27 10.13
N PRO A 103 -10.00 12.58 10.41
CA PRO A 103 -8.86 13.49 10.47
C PRO A 103 -7.79 13.12 11.49
N ASN A 104 -8.12 12.33 12.52
CA ASN A 104 -7.21 11.94 13.60
C ASN A 104 -6.55 10.57 13.38
N VAL A 105 -6.62 10.01 12.18
CA VAL A 105 -5.92 8.74 11.89
C VAL A 105 -4.44 9.00 11.71
N GLU A 106 -3.62 8.21 12.40
CA GLU A 106 -2.18 8.13 12.16
C GLU A 106 -1.90 7.06 11.10
N ILE A 107 -1.24 7.43 10.00
CA ILE A 107 -0.93 6.50 8.90
C ILE A 107 0.58 6.51 8.64
N GLY A 108 1.18 5.33 8.74
CA GLY A 108 2.57 5.06 8.43
C GLY A 108 2.92 5.14 6.94
N ASN A 109 4.16 4.83 6.62
CA ASN A 109 4.70 4.77 5.26
C ASN A 109 4.34 3.46 4.56
N GLY A 110 4.28 3.46 3.23
CA GLY A 110 4.04 2.23 2.45
C GLY A 110 2.65 1.62 2.65
N VAL A 111 1.72 2.36 3.28
CA VAL A 111 0.36 1.89 3.53
C VAL A 111 -0.46 2.00 2.24
N ALA A 112 -1.28 0.98 1.97
CA ALA A 112 -2.26 1.00 0.89
C ALA A 112 -3.68 0.95 1.48
N ILE A 113 -4.43 2.04 1.36
CA ILE A 113 -5.86 2.12 1.74
C ILE A 113 -6.70 2.20 0.46
N MET A 114 -7.48 1.15 0.22
CA MET A 114 -8.14 0.94 -1.06
C MET A 114 -9.56 1.53 -1.10
N ALA A 115 -10.20 1.43 -2.26
CA ALA A 115 -11.52 2.01 -2.52
C ALA A 115 -12.57 1.59 -1.48
N GLY A 116 -13.38 2.55 -1.04
CA GLY A 116 -14.51 2.32 -0.13
C GLY A 116 -14.13 1.93 1.30
N CYS A 117 -12.85 2.00 1.68
CA CYS A 117 -12.47 1.79 3.08
C CYS A 117 -13.03 2.90 3.97
N ILE A 118 -13.37 2.55 5.21
CA ILE A 118 -13.76 3.51 6.25
C ILE A 118 -12.80 3.31 7.43
N VAL A 119 -12.11 4.37 7.83
CA VAL A 119 -11.15 4.34 8.95
C VAL A 119 -11.59 5.37 9.99
N GLY A 120 -11.99 4.87 11.15
CA GLY A 120 -12.59 5.61 12.25
C GLY A 120 -11.61 6.50 13.03
N LEU A 121 -12.15 7.13 14.07
CA LEU A 121 -11.44 8.04 14.97
C LEU A 121 -10.29 7.33 15.73
N ASP A 122 -9.16 8.02 15.91
CA ASP A 122 -8.03 7.57 16.73
C ASP A 122 -7.51 6.16 16.36
N VAL A 123 -7.63 5.82 15.07
CA VAL A 123 -7.02 4.62 14.50
C VAL A 123 -5.55 4.90 14.17
N LYS A 124 -4.68 3.96 14.49
CA LYS A 124 -3.28 3.95 14.08
C LYS A 124 -3.03 2.82 13.08
N VAL A 125 -2.51 3.15 11.90
CA VAL A 125 -2.12 2.20 10.86
C VAL A 125 -0.60 2.27 10.67
N GLU A 126 0.09 1.21 11.08
CA GLU A 126 1.56 1.14 10.98
C GLU A 126 2.05 0.86 9.55
N ASP A 127 3.36 0.99 9.37
CA ASP A 127 4.05 0.92 8.08
C ASP A 127 3.73 -0.36 7.29
N GLY A 128 3.57 -0.20 5.97
CA GLY A 128 3.39 -1.30 5.02
C GLY A 128 2.06 -2.05 5.15
N ALA A 129 1.13 -1.60 5.99
CA ALA A 129 -0.17 -2.23 6.13
C ALA A 129 -1.03 -2.07 4.85
N ILE A 130 -1.91 -3.05 4.60
CA ILE A 130 -2.90 -3.01 3.53
C ILE A 130 -4.29 -3.02 4.17
N ILE A 131 -5.04 -1.95 3.96
CA ILE A 131 -6.48 -1.88 4.23
C ILE A 131 -7.20 -2.02 2.89
N ASN A 132 -7.62 -3.25 2.58
CA ASN A 132 -8.12 -3.58 1.25
C ASN A 132 -9.59 -3.17 1.07
N MET A 133 -10.07 -3.24 -0.18
CA MET A 133 -11.34 -2.68 -0.63
C MET A 133 -12.50 -2.97 0.33
N ALA A 134 -13.28 -1.93 0.60
CA ALA A 134 -14.48 -1.98 1.45
C ALA A 134 -14.27 -2.48 2.89
N SER A 135 -13.03 -2.48 3.40
CA SER A 135 -12.77 -2.78 4.81
C SER A 135 -13.11 -1.58 5.70
N SER A 136 -13.66 -1.86 6.88
CA SER A 136 -14.04 -0.85 7.86
C SER A 136 -13.34 -1.09 9.18
N ILE A 137 -12.66 -0.07 9.69
CA ILE A 137 -11.96 -0.08 10.97
C ILE A 137 -12.63 0.99 11.83
N ASP A 138 -13.24 0.57 12.93
CA ASP A 138 -13.87 1.48 13.87
C ASP A 138 -12.84 2.14 14.80
N HIS A 139 -13.29 2.97 15.73
CA HIS A 139 -12.45 3.82 16.57
C HIS A 139 -11.43 3.06 17.45
N ASP A 140 -10.43 3.79 17.97
CA ASP A 140 -9.45 3.30 18.96
C ASP A 140 -8.74 1.98 18.58
N THR A 141 -8.49 1.77 17.28
CA THR A 141 -7.92 0.53 16.77
C THR A 141 -6.48 0.70 16.30
N HIS A 142 -5.62 -0.27 16.62
CA HIS A 142 -4.24 -0.32 16.16
C HIS A 142 -4.05 -1.45 15.13
N ILE A 143 -3.58 -1.08 13.93
CA ILE A 143 -3.21 -2.02 12.86
C ILE A 143 -1.69 -2.09 12.77
N GLY A 144 -1.13 -3.25 13.06
CA GLY A 144 0.31 -3.50 13.08
C GLY A 144 0.99 -3.47 11.71
N GLU A 145 2.33 -3.38 11.74
CA GLU A 145 3.16 -3.25 10.55
C GLU A 145 2.92 -4.41 9.59
N PHE A 146 2.79 -4.11 8.30
CA PHE A 146 2.59 -5.11 7.25
C PHE A 146 1.39 -6.03 7.47
N ALA A 147 0.43 -5.67 8.35
CA ALA A 147 -0.83 -6.37 8.43
C ALA A 147 -1.61 -6.20 7.12
N HIS A 148 -2.40 -7.20 6.76
CA HIS A 148 -3.25 -7.18 5.58
C HIS A 148 -4.68 -7.53 5.96
N LEU A 149 -5.52 -6.50 6.01
CA LEU A 149 -6.95 -6.62 6.11
C LEU A 149 -7.49 -6.79 4.69
N SER A 150 -7.86 -8.01 4.31
CA SER A 150 -8.36 -8.32 2.97
C SER A 150 -9.74 -7.70 2.71
N VAL A 151 -10.31 -7.94 1.53
CA VAL A 151 -11.54 -7.28 1.04
C VAL A 151 -12.69 -7.45 2.04
N GLY A 152 -13.32 -6.34 2.42
CA GLY A 152 -14.52 -6.34 3.25
C GLY A 152 -14.31 -6.75 4.71
N VAL A 153 -13.08 -6.70 5.23
CA VAL A 153 -12.81 -6.97 6.65
C VAL A 153 -13.41 -5.88 7.53
N LYS A 154 -14.03 -6.28 8.64
CA LYS A 154 -14.64 -5.37 9.61
C LYS A 154 -13.98 -5.54 10.97
N VAL A 155 -13.50 -4.44 11.54
CA VAL A 155 -12.90 -4.40 12.88
C VAL A 155 -13.71 -3.43 13.73
N VAL A 156 -14.33 -3.92 14.80
CA VAL A 156 -15.04 -3.07 15.78
C VAL A 156 -14.05 -2.31 16.66
N GLY A 157 -14.52 -1.33 17.43
CA GLY A 157 -13.65 -0.43 18.17
C GLY A 157 -12.81 -1.11 19.25
N ASP A 158 -11.74 -0.43 19.66
CA ASP A 158 -10.82 -0.89 20.72
C ASP A 158 -10.22 -2.28 20.41
N LYS A 159 -9.46 -2.36 19.32
CA LYS A 159 -8.83 -3.59 18.84
C LYS A 159 -7.36 -3.40 18.50
N LYS A 160 -6.63 -4.50 18.53
CA LYS A 160 -5.26 -4.59 18.07
C LYS A 160 -5.13 -5.72 17.06
N ILE A 161 -4.63 -5.40 15.87
CA ILE A 161 -4.27 -6.38 14.84
C ILE A 161 -2.74 -6.44 14.81
N ASP A 162 -2.17 -7.61 15.06
CA ASP A 162 -0.72 -7.77 15.14
C ASP A 162 -0.02 -7.61 13.78
N SER A 163 1.25 -7.21 13.83
CA SER A 163 2.10 -7.10 12.63
C SER A 163 2.13 -8.39 11.82
N LEU A 164 2.24 -8.27 10.50
CA LEU A 164 2.25 -9.38 9.53
C LEU A 164 0.98 -10.25 9.53
N SER A 165 -0.06 -9.90 10.29
CA SER A 165 -1.34 -10.62 10.26
C SER A 165 -1.98 -10.57 8.88
N PHE A 166 -2.69 -11.63 8.50
CA PHE A 166 -3.56 -11.65 7.34
C PHE A 166 -4.97 -11.96 7.81
N LEU A 167 -5.88 -11.00 7.64
CA LEU A 167 -7.32 -11.21 7.89
C LEU A 167 -8.00 -11.55 6.56
N PRO A 168 -8.56 -12.78 6.41
CA PRO A 168 -9.24 -13.20 5.20
C PRO A 168 -10.41 -12.29 4.82
N ALA A 169 -10.78 -12.30 3.54
CA ALA A 169 -11.89 -11.49 3.04
C ALA A 169 -13.18 -11.73 3.82
N GLY A 170 -13.88 -10.66 4.19
CA GLY A 170 -15.12 -10.71 4.96
C GLY A 170 -14.98 -11.07 6.44
N SER A 171 -13.75 -11.17 6.97
CA SER A 171 -13.55 -11.43 8.40
C SER A 171 -14.12 -10.31 9.25
N VAL A 172 -14.71 -10.67 10.40
CA VAL A 172 -15.23 -9.72 11.38
C VAL A 172 -14.50 -9.94 12.71
N ILE A 173 -13.82 -8.91 13.21
CA ILE A 173 -13.21 -8.89 14.53
C ILE A 173 -14.17 -8.15 15.46
N THR A 174 -14.81 -8.89 16.38
CA THR A 174 -15.84 -8.37 17.30
C THR A 174 -15.28 -8.13 18.70
N HIS A 175 -16.08 -7.55 19.59
CA HIS A 175 -15.80 -7.63 21.02
C HIS A 175 -15.88 -9.09 21.48
N LEU A 176 -15.09 -9.43 22.49
CA LEU A 176 -15.27 -10.68 23.22
C LEU A 176 -16.59 -10.56 24.00
N MET A 177 -17.46 -11.56 23.85
CA MET A 177 -18.67 -11.70 24.68
C MET A 177 -18.34 -12.29 26.04
#